data_AF-R7EST7-F1
#
_entry.id   AF-R7EST7-F1
#
_cell.length_a   1.000
_cell.length_b   1.000
_cell.length_c   1.000
_cell.angle_alpha   90.00
_cell.angle_beta   90.00
_cell.angle_gamma   90.00
#
_symmetry.space_group_name_H-M   'P 1'
#
loop_
_entity.id
_entity.type
_entity.pdbx_description
1 polymer ?
#
loop_
_entity_poly.entity_id
_entity_poly.type
_entity_poly.pdbx_seq_one_letter_code
_entity_poly.pdbx_strand_id
1 'polypeptide(L)'
;MKMDDIKTEKSSEKKPRAKKATAEANLTFEEAMTRLEAVVRALEDGKTPLEESMKLYEEGVSLVRLCSDRLEKAERRVKVLTADEN
;
A
#
# COMPACT_ATOMS: atom_id res chain seq x y z
N MET A 1 -12.90 -28.40 -41.83
CA MET A 1 -11.73 -27.52 -42.04
C MET A 1 -12.20 -26.08 -42.04
N LYS A 2 -11.99 -25.42 -40.89
CA LYS A 2 -12.08 -24.01 -40.44
C LYS A 2 -12.16 -24.18 -38.90
N MET A 3 -11.08 -24.30 -38.10
CA MET A 3 -9.98 -23.37 -37.81
C MET A 3 -10.45 -21.91 -37.77
N ASP A 4 -10.00 -21.16 -36.75
CA ASP A 4 -10.40 -19.81 -36.32
C ASP A 4 -11.59 -19.88 -35.31
N ASP A 5 -11.49 -19.54 -34.01
CA ASP A 5 -10.58 -18.69 -33.25
C ASP A 5 -10.45 -19.18 -31.79
N ILE A 6 -9.21 -19.26 -31.30
CA ILE A 6 -8.87 -19.42 -29.89
C ILE A 6 -9.03 -18.04 -29.24
N LYS A 7 -10.09 -17.84 -28.46
CA LYS A 7 -10.18 -16.69 -27.56
C LYS A 7 -9.52 -17.02 -26.23
N THR A 8 -8.21 -16.80 -26.17
CA THR A 8 -7.52 -16.34 -24.97
C THR A 8 -8.26 -15.15 -24.38
N GLU A 9 -8.54 -15.17 -23.08
CA GLU A 9 -7.93 -14.23 -22.13
C GLU A 9 -8.43 -14.50 -20.71
N LYS A 10 -7.47 -14.80 -19.84
CA LYS A 10 -7.59 -14.75 -18.39
C LYS A 10 -7.98 -13.33 -17.99
N SER A 11 -9.15 -13.15 -17.37
CA SER A 11 -9.42 -11.95 -16.57
C SER A 11 -9.40 -12.34 -15.11
N SER A 12 -8.54 -11.63 -14.38
CA SER A 12 -8.16 -11.84 -13.00
C SER A 12 -9.35 -11.99 -12.07
N GLU A 13 -9.39 -13.09 -11.33
CA GLU A 13 -10.10 -13.17 -10.06
C GLU A 13 -9.41 -12.20 -9.07
N LYS A 14 -9.83 -10.93 -9.06
CA LYS A 14 -9.52 -10.02 -7.95
C LYS A 14 -10.32 -10.49 -6.72
N LYS A 15 -9.80 -11.55 -6.08
CA LYS A 15 -10.26 -11.99 -4.77
C LYS A 15 -10.05 -10.83 -3.78
N PRO A 16 -11.11 -10.28 -3.17
CA PRO A 16 -10.93 -9.22 -2.19
C PRO A 16 -10.25 -9.87 -0.99
N ARG A 17 -8.95 -9.62 -0.82
CA ARG A 17 -8.26 -10.01 0.41
C ARG A 17 -8.96 -9.25 1.54
N ALA A 18 -9.66 -10.00 2.39
CA ALA A 18 -10.32 -9.49 3.57
C ALA A 18 -9.36 -8.56 4.33
N LYS A 19 -9.74 -7.29 4.45
CA LYS A 19 -9.02 -6.30 5.24
C LYS A 19 -9.06 -6.76 6.70
N LYS A 20 -8.00 -7.40 7.18
CA LYS A 20 -7.75 -7.51 8.61
C LYS A 20 -7.50 -6.07 9.07
N ALA A 21 -8.44 -5.50 9.84
CA ALA A 21 -8.28 -4.16 10.39
C ALA A 21 -7.11 -4.21 11.40
N THR A 22 -5.89 -3.95 10.93
CA THR A 22 -4.71 -3.76 11.77
C THR A 22 -4.75 -2.35 12.34
N ALA A 23 -4.21 -2.17 13.55
CA ALA A 23 -4.16 -0.88 14.24
C ALA A 23 -3.52 0.23 13.38
N GLU A 24 -2.61 -0.16 12.47
CA GLU A 24 -1.97 0.70 11.46
C GLU A 24 -2.96 1.40 10.53
N ALA A 25 -4.11 0.79 10.21
CA ALA A 25 -5.09 1.37 9.27
C ALA A 25 -5.70 2.69 9.76
N ASN A 26 -5.59 2.98 11.07
CA ASN A 26 -6.12 4.18 11.68
C ASN A 26 -5.11 5.33 11.80
N LEU A 27 -3.82 5.10 11.50
CA LEU A 27 -2.78 6.13 11.60
C LEU A 27 -2.97 7.22 10.54
N THR A 28 -2.83 8.49 10.92
CA THR A 28 -2.73 9.62 9.99
C THR A 28 -1.49 9.48 9.09
N PHE A 29 -1.38 10.33 8.05
CA PHE A 29 -0.21 10.31 7.16
C PHE A 29 1.09 10.58 7.94
N GLU A 30 1.10 11.63 8.78
CA GLU A 30 2.27 12.01 9.57
C GLU A 30 2.68 10.95 10.59
N GLU A 31 1.71 10.32 11.26
CA GLU A 31 1.98 9.22 12.19
C GLU A 31 2.53 7.99 11.46
N ALA A 32 1.96 7.64 10.30
CA ALA A 32 2.44 6.53 9.48
C ALA A 32 3.85 6.78 8.95
N MET A 33 4.16 8.02 8.54
CA MET A 33 5.49 8.41 8.09
C MET A 33 6.51 8.35 9.23
N THR A 34 6.16 8.93 10.39
CA THR A 34 7.02 8.89 11.59
C THR A 34 7.34 7.45 11.99
N ARG A 35 6.33 6.56 11.94
CA ARG A 35 6.53 5.14 12.23
C ARG A 35 7.41 4.46 11.18
N LEU A 36 7.19 4.77 9.89
CA LEU A 36 7.98 4.21 8.80
C LEU A 36 9.46 4.59 8.92
N GLU A 37 9.77 5.84 9.27
CA GLU A 37 11.14 6.29 9.53
C GLU A 37 11.78 5.52 10.69
N ALA A 38 11.03 5.28 11.77
CA ALA A 38 11.52 4.49 12.89
C ALA A 38 11.81 3.03 12.49
N VAL A 39 10.93 2.43 11.69
CA VAL A 39 11.11 1.07 11.13
C VAL A 39 12.37 1.02 10.27
N VAL A 40 12.55 1.97 9.35
CA VAL A 40 13.73 2.03 8.48
C VAL A 40 15.01 2.14 9.30
N ARG A 41 15.05 3.05 10.29
CA ARG A 41 16.22 3.20 11.18
C ARG A 41 16.57 1.90 11.92
N ALA A 42 15.56 1.18 12.41
CA ALA A 42 15.77 -0.10 13.10
C ALA A 42 16.24 -1.23 12.16
N LEU A 43 15.87 -1.19 10.89
CA LEU A 43 16.37 -2.13 9.88
C LEU A 43 17.81 -1.79 9.45
N GLU A 44 18.15 -0.50 9.36
CA GLU A 44 19.48 -0.02 8.96
C GLU A 44 20.54 -0.20 10.05
N ASP A 45 20.16 -0.27 11.32
CA ASP A 45 21.11 -0.42 12.43
C ASP A 45 21.82 -1.78 12.45
N GLY A 46 21.27 -2.79 11.77
CA GLY A 46 21.83 -4.14 11.63
C GLY A 46 21.92 -4.94 12.95
N LYS A 47 21.32 -4.46 14.04
CA LYS A 47 21.33 -5.09 15.37
C LYS A 47 20.05 -5.86 15.67
N THR A 48 19.03 -5.66 14.84
CA THR A 48 17.74 -6.34 14.97
C THR A 48 17.86 -7.83 14.58
N PRO A 49 17.39 -8.77 15.42
CA PRO A 49 17.35 -10.20 15.06
C PRO A 49 16.51 -10.46 13.82
N LEU A 50 16.86 -11.48 13.03
CA LEU A 50 16.22 -11.78 11.73
C LEU A 50 14.69 -11.85 11.82
N GLU A 51 14.14 -12.57 12.78
CA GLU A 51 12.70 -12.71 12.98
C GLU A 51 12.01 -11.36 13.22
N GLU A 52 12.68 -10.44 13.93
CA GLU A 52 12.16 -9.11 14.19
C GLU A 52 12.34 -8.19 12.97
N SER A 53 13.44 -8.31 12.24
CA SER A 53 13.65 -7.63 10.96
C SER A 53 12.57 -7.99 9.93
N MET A 54 12.13 -9.25 9.91
CA MET A 54 11.02 -9.69 9.05
C MET A 54 9.70 -9.00 9.41
N LYS A 55 9.39 -8.87 10.71
CA LYS A 55 8.18 -8.14 11.15
C LYS A 55 8.25 -6.66 10.82
N LEU A 56 9.39 -6.02 11.10
CA LEU A 56 9.63 -4.62 10.76
C LEU A 56 9.50 -4.38 9.25
N TYR A 57 9.99 -5.31 8.42
CA TYR A 57 9.83 -5.23 6.97
C TYR A 57 8.35 -5.30 6.56
N GLU A 58 7.59 -6.26 7.08
CA GLU A 58 6.15 -6.39 6.81
C GLU A 58 5.35 -5.16 7.25
N GLU A 59 5.69 -4.60 8.41
CA GLU A 59 5.14 -3.35 8.92
C GLU A 59 5.48 -2.19 7.99
N GLY A 60 6.75 -2.04 7.60
CA GLY A 60 7.21 -1.02 6.66
C GLY A 60 6.47 -1.06 5.33
N VAL A 61 6.27 -2.24 4.76
CA VAL A 61 5.47 -2.42 3.53
C VAL A 61 4.01 -1.96 3.73
N SER A 62 3.44 -2.23 4.90
CA SER A 62 2.06 -1.84 5.21
C SER A 62 1.94 -0.33 5.39
N LEU A 63 2.91 0.31 6.05
CA LEU A 63 2.98 1.77 6.21
C LEU A 63 3.17 2.48 4.87
N VAL A 64 4.04 1.98 3.99
CA VAL A 64 4.21 2.54 2.63
C VAL A 64 2.89 2.53 1.87
N ARG A 65 2.15 1.40 1.89
CA ARG A 65 0.84 1.31 1.24
C ARG A 65 -0.15 2.31 1.81
N LEU A 66 -0.20 2.46 3.14
CA LEU A 66 -1.07 3.42 3.80
C LEU A 66 -0.75 4.86 3.39
N CYS A 67 0.53 5.23 3.35
CA CYS A 67 0.99 6.54 2.91
C CYS A 67 0.59 6.81 1.46
N SER A 68 0.84 5.86 0.55
CA SER A 68 0.43 5.96 -0.86
C SER A 68 -1.08 6.14 -1.01
N ASP A 69 -1.89 5.35 -0.31
CA ASP A 69 -3.35 5.44 -0.36
C ASP A 69 -3.86 6.81 0.13
N ARG A 70 -3.21 7.38 1.16
CA ARG A 70 -3.55 8.70 1.70
C ARG A 70 -3.19 9.81 0.70
N LEU A 71 -2.02 9.75 0.09
CA LEU A 71 -1.60 10.71 -0.94
C LEU A 71 -2.51 10.66 -2.16
N GLU A 72 -2.85 9.47 -2.65
CA GLU A 72 -3.74 9.29 -3.79
C GLU A 72 -5.15 9.86 -3.52
N LYS A 73 -5.66 9.69 -2.29
CA LYS A 73 -6.92 10.34 -1.86
C LYS A 73 -6.81 11.85 -1.83
N ALA A 74 -5.71 12.40 -1.31
CA ALA A 74 -5.48 13.84 -1.29
C ALA A 74 -5.41 14.40 -2.72
N GLU A 75 -4.65 13.76 -3.60
CA GLU A 75 -4.53 14.16 -5.01
C GLU A 75 -5.88 14.14 -5.73
N ARG A 76 -6.68 13.09 -5.54
CA ARG A 76 -8.05 13.03 -6.10
C ARG A 76 -8.92 14.18 -5.63
N ARG A 77 -8.85 14.54 -4.35
CA ARG A 77 -9.63 15.67 -3.80
C ARG A 77 -9.20 16.98 -4.44
N VAL A 78 -7.89 17.21 -4.58
CA VAL A 78 -7.37 18.40 -5.27
C VAL A 78 -7.89 18.46 -6.71
N LYS A 79 -7.79 17.35 -7.47
CA LYS A 79 -8.27 17.27 -8.86
C LYS A 79 -9.74 17.64 -9.00
N VAL A 80 -10.61 17.13 -8.13
CA VAL A 80 -12.04 17.47 -8.15
C VAL A 80 -12.24 18.96 -7.92
N LEU A 81 -11.61 19.52 -6.89
CA LEU A 81 -11.76 20.95 -6.56
C LEU A 81 -11.29 21.86 -7.70
N THR A 82 -10.20 21.51 -8.38
CA THR A 82 -9.68 22.30 -9.50
C THR A 82 -10.42 22.06 -10.82
N ALA A 83 -11.14 20.93 -10.96
CA ALA A 83 -11.92 20.62 -12.15
C ALA A 83 -13.25 21.38 -12.16
N ASP A 84 -13.80 21.69 -10.99
CA ASP A 84 -15.04 22.47 -10.83
C ASP A 84 -14.85 23.98 -11.06
N GLU A 85 -13.60 24.46 -11.18
CA GLU A 85 -13.26 25.87 -11.41
C GLU A 85 -13.12 26.27 -12.90
N ASN A 86 -13.44 25.38 -13.86
CA ASN A 86 -13.38 25.66 -15.32
C ASN A 86 -14.71 25.43 -16.04
#